data_AF-A0A369ACQ2-F1
#
_entry.id   AF-A0A369ACQ2-F1
#
_cell.length_a   1.000
_cell.length_b   1.000
_cell.length_c   1.000
_cell.angle_alpha   90.00
_cell.angle_beta   90.00
_cell.angle_gamma   90.00
#
_symmetry.space_group_name_H-M   'P 1'
#
loop_
_entity.id
_entity.type
_entity.pdbx_description
1 polymer ?
#
loop_
_entity_poly.entity_id
_entity_poly.type
_entity_poly.pdbx_seq_one_letter_code
_entity_poly.pdbx_strand_id
1 'polypeptide(L)'
;MGRKKTEEAIADSRVGRVAGPFGSVDELLADLKADDTPENLESWLHEKAGPAYDALKADPARAVTPDQVRRTLDELLAEAEASGQYPLPPEQREWVDAPAVGHEVLTPYDPAEFLTSAEAVAAFLADAEATADPAYIQHACEVAARARAMHGLDG
;
A
#
# COMPACT_ATOMS: atom_id res chain seq x y z
N MET A 1 -23.64 3.89 46.33
CA MET A 1 -22.62 4.67 45.60
C MET A 1 -21.70 3.66 44.89
N GLY A 2 -21.95 3.28 43.63
CA GLY A 2 -21.17 2.16 43.06
C GLY A 2 -21.51 1.65 41.65
N ARG A 3 -22.15 2.46 40.80
CA ARG A 3 -22.43 2.09 39.40
C ARG A 3 -22.01 3.15 38.38
N LYS A 4 -21.26 4.18 38.79
CA LYS A 4 -20.85 5.28 37.92
C LYS A 4 -19.43 5.17 37.36
N LYS A 5 -18.65 4.19 37.83
CA LYS A 5 -17.22 4.06 37.45
C LYS A 5 -16.97 3.09 36.29
N THR A 6 -17.98 2.32 35.88
CA THR A 6 -17.90 1.42 34.71
C THR A 6 -18.49 2.03 33.43
N GLU A 7 -19.30 3.08 33.55
CA GLU A 7 -19.80 3.84 32.39
C GLU A 7 -18.77 4.84 31.85
N GLU A 8 -17.90 5.35 32.73
CA GLU A 8 -16.85 6.31 32.38
C GLU A 8 -15.69 5.65 31.60
N ALA A 9 -15.43 4.35 31.82
CA ALA A 9 -14.43 3.60 31.05
C ALA A 9 -14.92 3.24 29.62
N ILE A 10 -16.23 3.13 29.41
CA ILE A 10 -16.82 2.86 28.09
C ILE A 10 -16.89 4.15 27.27
N ALA A 11 -17.04 5.30 27.93
CA ALA A 11 -16.97 6.61 27.27
C ALA A 11 -15.55 6.96 26.80
N ASP A 12 -14.51 6.54 27.54
CA ASP A 12 -13.11 6.78 27.16
C ASP A 12 -12.68 5.95 25.94
N SER A 13 -13.31 4.78 25.71
CA SER A 13 -13.14 4.01 24.47
C SER A 13 -13.94 4.56 23.28
N ARG A 14 -14.93 5.44 23.53
CA ARG A 14 -15.84 6.02 22.52
C ARG A 14 -15.35 7.37 21.99
N VAL A 15 -14.32 7.94 22.61
CA VAL A 15 -13.56 9.06 22.09
C VAL A 15 -12.31 8.42 21.48
N GLY A 16 -12.35 8.12 20.19
CA GLY A 16 -11.30 7.44 19.43
C GLY A 16 -9.93 8.11 19.53
N ARG A 17 -9.23 7.95 20.66
CA ARG A 17 -7.85 8.35 20.84
C ARG A 17 -6.97 7.15 20.53
N VAL A 18 -6.88 6.81 19.25
CA VAL A 18 -5.65 6.18 18.75
C VAL A 18 -4.59 7.27 18.82
N ALA A 19 -3.54 7.07 19.61
CA ALA A 19 -2.47 8.03 19.79
C ALA A 19 -1.71 8.28 18.48
N GLY A 20 -2.24 9.19 17.67
CA GLY A 20 -1.63 9.79 16.49
C GLY A 20 -1.88 11.30 16.48
N PRO A 21 -1.26 12.06 15.56
CA PRO A 21 -1.40 13.50 15.47
C PRO A 21 -2.81 13.99 15.04
N PHE A 22 -3.75 13.07 14.79
CA PHE A 22 -5.12 13.37 14.37
C PHE A 22 -6.10 12.82 15.40
N GLY A 23 -7.12 13.61 15.75
CA GLY A 23 -8.15 13.26 16.73
C GLY A 23 -9.29 12.42 16.16
N SER A 24 -9.43 12.34 14.83
CA SER A 24 -10.40 11.47 14.14
C SER A 24 -10.05 11.25 12.66
N VAL A 25 -10.71 10.27 12.04
CA VAL A 25 -10.61 10.01 10.59
C VAL A 25 -11.24 11.15 9.77
N ASP A 26 -12.28 11.80 10.27
CA ASP A 26 -12.88 12.98 9.63
C ASP A 26 -11.91 14.17 9.59
N GLU A 27 -11.10 14.37 10.63
CA GLU A 27 -10.06 15.40 10.65
C GLU A 27 -8.98 15.11 9.61
N LEU A 28 -8.54 13.84 9.53
CA LEU A 28 -7.60 13.38 8.50
C LEU A 28 -8.16 13.58 7.09
N LEU A 29 -9.45 13.28 6.87
CA LEU A 29 -10.08 13.36 5.55
C LEU A 29 -10.35 14.81 5.15
N ALA A 30 -10.74 15.68 6.09
CA ALA A 30 -10.91 17.11 5.84
C ALA A 30 -9.57 17.79 5.51
N ASP A 31 -8.49 17.42 6.20
CA ASP A 31 -7.12 17.89 5.93
C ASP A 31 -6.65 17.43 4.54
N LEU A 32 -6.90 16.16 4.19
CA LEU A 32 -6.55 15.60 2.89
C LEU A 32 -7.36 16.21 1.73
N LYS A 33 -8.64 16.50 1.94
CA LYS A 33 -9.54 17.07 0.92
C LYS A 33 -9.49 18.59 0.81
N ALA A 34 -8.64 19.26 1.60
CA ALA A 34 -8.61 20.72 1.67
C ALA A 34 -8.14 21.40 0.38
N ASP A 35 -7.29 20.77 -0.44
CA ASP A 35 -6.99 21.23 -1.82
C ASP A 35 -6.10 20.21 -2.56
N ASP A 36 -6.55 19.66 -3.70
CA ASP A 36 -5.81 18.66 -4.51
C ASP A 36 -4.71 19.30 -5.40
N THR A 37 -4.14 20.42 -4.98
CA THR A 37 -3.05 21.09 -5.69
C THR A 37 -1.69 20.47 -5.35
N PRO A 38 -0.75 20.38 -6.31
CA PRO A 38 0.55 19.75 -6.07
C PRO A 38 1.37 20.45 -4.97
N GLU A 39 1.23 21.76 -4.81
CA GLU A 39 1.86 22.52 -3.73
C GLU A 39 1.32 22.14 -2.33
N ASN A 40 0.04 21.80 -2.23
CA ASN A 40 -0.56 21.36 -0.98
C ASN A 40 -0.13 19.94 -0.60
N LEU A 41 0.09 19.07 -1.60
CA LEU A 41 0.67 17.75 -1.38
C LEU A 41 2.09 17.83 -0.82
N GLU A 42 2.94 18.70 -1.38
CA GLU A 42 4.31 18.91 -0.87
C GLU A 42 4.29 19.43 0.57
N SER A 43 3.39 20.38 0.88
CA SER A 43 3.19 20.88 2.24
C SER A 43 2.74 19.76 3.19
N TRP A 44 1.76 18.95 2.79
CA TRP A 44 1.27 17.82 3.58
C TRP A 44 2.35 16.77 3.83
N LEU A 45 3.17 16.46 2.83
CA LEU A 45 4.29 15.52 2.98
C LEU A 45 5.30 16.01 4.01
N HIS A 46 5.63 17.30 3.99
CA HIS A 46 6.56 17.89 4.95
C HIS A 46 5.96 18.01 6.36
N GLU A 47 4.70 18.40 6.48
CA GLU A 47 4.10 18.71 7.78
C GLU A 47 3.50 17.49 8.49
N LYS A 48 3.05 16.47 7.74
CA LYS A 48 2.36 15.30 8.29
C LYS A 48 3.15 14.01 8.09
N ALA A 49 3.51 13.71 6.83
CA ALA A 49 4.13 12.42 6.51
C ALA A 49 5.55 12.30 7.07
N GLY A 50 6.37 13.36 6.93
CA GLY A 50 7.73 13.41 7.45
C GLY A 50 7.80 13.14 8.96
N PRO A 51 7.11 13.91 9.81
CA PRO A 51 7.10 13.68 11.26
C PRO A 51 6.57 12.31 11.67
N ALA A 52 5.55 11.77 10.98
CA ALA A 52 5.03 10.43 11.26
C ALA A 52 6.07 9.34 10.94
N TYR A 53 6.80 9.49 9.83
CA TYR A 53 7.89 8.61 9.45
C TYR A 53 9.05 8.69 10.45
N ASP A 54 9.45 9.89 10.85
CA ASP A 54 10.51 10.09 11.84
C ASP A 54 10.13 9.49 13.20
N ALA A 55 8.88 9.63 13.63
CA ALA A 55 8.36 9.01 14.85
C ALA A 55 8.38 7.47 14.76
N LEU A 56 8.03 6.89 13.61
CA LEU A 56 8.12 5.45 13.38
C LEU A 56 9.58 4.97 13.36
N LYS A 57 10.51 5.76 12.81
CA LYS A 57 11.94 5.45 12.85
C LYS A 57 12.52 5.54 14.26
N ALA A 58 12.08 6.52 15.05
CA ALA A 58 12.52 6.69 16.43
C ALA A 58 11.95 5.61 17.36
N ASP A 59 10.72 5.14 17.08
CA ASP A 59 10.05 4.08 17.83
C ASP A 59 9.43 3.03 16.89
N PRO A 60 10.19 1.97 16.53
CA PRO A 60 9.70 0.90 15.66
C PRO A 60 8.52 0.12 16.25
N ALA A 61 8.29 0.17 17.57
CA ALA A 61 7.15 -0.50 18.20
C ALA A 61 5.81 0.17 17.83
N ARG A 62 5.84 1.38 17.24
CA ARG A 62 4.70 2.07 16.65
C ARG A 62 4.19 1.41 15.35
N ALA A 63 4.97 0.50 14.75
CA ALA A 63 4.57 -0.19 13.54
C ALA A 63 3.29 -1.01 13.75
N VAL A 64 2.36 -0.89 12.81
CA VAL A 64 1.09 -1.63 12.81
C VAL A 64 1.17 -2.75 11.78
N THR A 65 0.68 -3.93 12.14
CA THR A 65 0.64 -5.07 11.20
C THR A 65 -0.47 -4.88 10.17
N PRO A 66 -0.33 -5.44 8.96
CA PRO A 66 -1.39 -5.38 7.95
C PRO A 66 -2.75 -5.91 8.44
N ASP A 67 -2.74 -6.95 9.28
CA ASP A 67 -3.98 -7.52 9.84
C ASP A 67 -4.65 -6.60 10.86
N GLN A 68 -3.87 -5.85 11.63
CA GLN A 68 -4.42 -4.81 12.53
C GLN A 68 -5.06 -3.67 11.72
N VAL A 69 -4.40 -3.23 10.64
CA VAL A 69 -4.97 -2.20 9.75
C VAL A 69 -6.27 -2.67 9.13
N ARG A 70 -6.32 -3.90 8.58
CA ARG A 70 -7.55 -4.46 8.00
C ARG A 70 -8.68 -4.52 9.02
N ARG A 71 -8.41 -5.03 10.23
CA ARG A 71 -9.40 -5.08 11.30
C ARG A 71 -9.98 -3.71 11.63
N THR A 72 -9.12 -2.70 11.77
CA THR A 72 -9.59 -1.33 12.06
C THR A 72 -10.41 -0.75 10.91
N LEU A 73 -10.04 -1.03 9.66
CA LEU A 73 -10.83 -0.61 8.50
C LEU A 73 -12.20 -1.31 8.45
N ASP A 74 -12.25 -2.61 8.78
CA ASP A 74 -13.51 -3.37 8.86
C ASP A 74 -14.44 -2.81 9.95
N GLU A 75 -13.88 -2.45 11.11
CA GLU A 75 -14.61 -1.81 12.21
C GLU A 75 -15.19 -0.44 11.79
N LEU A 76 -14.37 0.39 11.13
CA LEU A 76 -14.81 1.70 10.61
C LEU A 76 -15.89 1.56 9.52
N LEU A 77 -15.75 0.56 8.64
CA LEU A 77 -16.76 0.27 7.63
C LEU A 77 -18.09 -0.14 8.26
N ALA A 78 -18.05 -1.03 9.26
CA ALA A 78 -19.24 -1.45 10.00
C ALA A 78 -19.92 -0.28 10.73
N GLU A 79 -19.15 0.65 11.29
CA GLU A 79 -19.68 1.88 11.88
C GLU A 79 -20.36 2.77 10.84
N ALA A 80 -19.73 2.97 9.68
CA ALA A 80 -20.30 3.75 8.58
C ALA A 80 -21.57 3.12 7.99
N GLU A 81 -21.65 1.79 7.94
CA GLU A 81 -22.86 1.06 7.56
C GLU A 81 -23.97 1.23 8.61
N ALA A 82 -23.64 1.12 9.89
CA ALA A 82 -24.59 1.27 10.98
C ALA A 82 -25.16 2.70 11.08
N SER A 83 -24.37 3.71 10.73
CA SER A 83 -24.79 5.11 10.68
C SER A 83 -25.49 5.49 9.37
N GLY A 84 -25.51 4.60 8.37
CA GLY A 84 -26.08 4.85 7.05
C GLY A 84 -25.25 5.80 6.18
N GLN A 85 -23.99 6.08 6.55
CA GLN A 85 -23.03 6.78 5.69
C GLN A 85 -22.55 5.89 4.54
N TYR A 86 -22.59 4.56 4.70
CA TYR A 86 -22.28 3.59 3.67
C TYR A 86 -23.50 2.68 3.38
N PRO A 87 -23.79 2.35 2.10
CA PRO A 87 -23.05 2.71 0.89
C PRO A 87 -23.10 4.21 0.56
N LEU A 88 -22.02 4.71 -0.02
CA LEU A 88 -21.94 6.09 -0.52
C LEU A 88 -23.07 6.35 -1.55
N PRO A 89 -23.56 7.59 -1.67
CA PRO A 89 -24.52 7.94 -2.72
C PRO A 89 -23.90 7.73 -4.12
N PRO A 90 -24.72 7.41 -5.14
CA PRO A 90 -24.25 7.06 -6.49
C PRO A 90 -23.37 8.15 -7.12
N GLU A 91 -23.65 9.42 -6.83
CA GLU A 91 -22.85 10.57 -7.28
C GLU A 91 -21.39 10.53 -6.77
N GLN A 92 -21.15 9.93 -5.60
CA GLN A 92 -19.81 9.76 -5.03
C GLN A 92 -19.20 8.40 -5.36
N ARG A 93 -19.99 7.47 -5.89
CA ARG A 93 -19.53 6.14 -6.30
C ARG A 93 -19.19 6.04 -7.78
N GLU A 94 -19.31 7.11 -8.57
CA GLU A 94 -19.06 7.07 -10.02
C GLU A 94 -17.75 6.36 -10.39
N TRP A 95 -16.65 6.64 -9.66
CA TRP A 95 -15.34 6.02 -9.89
C TRP A 95 -15.18 4.62 -9.28
N VAL A 96 -15.97 4.30 -8.25
CA VAL A 96 -15.97 2.99 -7.58
C VAL A 96 -16.80 1.99 -8.39
N ASP A 97 -17.92 2.45 -8.93
CA ASP A 97 -18.85 1.71 -9.78
C ASP A 97 -18.45 1.79 -11.26
N ALA A 98 -17.40 2.57 -11.58
CA ALA A 98 -16.86 2.65 -12.92
C ALA A 98 -16.48 1.23 -13.38
N PRO A 99 -16.87 0.82 -14.60
CA PRO A 99 -16.32 -0.39 -15.17
C PRO A 99 -14.80 -0.28 -15.16
N ALA A 100 -14.12 -1.40 -15.00
CA ALA A 100 -12.66 -1.53 -14.94
C ALA A 100 -11.97 -1.18 -16.29
N VAL A 101 -12.35 -0.07 -16.90
CA VAL A 101 -11.78 0.52 -18.11
C VAL A 101 -10.40 1.04 -17.70
N GLY A 102 -9.36 0.31 -18.10
CA GLY A 102 -7.98 0.53 -17.65
C GLY A 102 -7.39 -0.63 -16.86
N HIS A 103 -8.18 -1.63 -16.45
CA HIS A 103 -7.64 -2.97 -16.15
C HIS A 103 -7.42 -3.72 -17.46
N GLU A 104 -6.60 -3.14 -18.34
CA GLU A 104 -5.97 -3.96 -19.36
C GLU A 104 -5.32 -5.14 -18.63
N VAL A 105 -5.50 -6.35 -19.15
CA VAL A 105 -4.84 -7.52 -18.58
C VAL A 105 -3.36 -7.21 -18.60
N LEU A 106 -2.79 -6.89 -17.42
CA LEU A 106 -1.36 -6.70 -17.28
C LEU A 106 -0.74 -8.02 -17.66
N THR A 107 -0.16 -8.07 -18.87
CA THR A 107 0.61 -9.22 -19.29
C THR A 107 1.78 -9.32 -18.31
N PRO A 108 1.94 -10.45 -17.60
CA PRO A 108 3.10 -10.62 -16.73
C PRO A 108 4.36 -10.37 -17.54
N TYR A 109 5.21 -9.44 -17.08
CA TYR A 109 6.46 -9.14 -17.73
C TYR A 109 7.34 -10.39 -17.77
N ASP A 110 7.67 -10.86 -18.98
CA ASP A 110 8.61 -11.95 -19.19
C ASP A 110 9.96 -11.41 -19.68
N PRO A 111 11.01 -11.40 -18.84
CA PRO A 111 12.34 -10.93 -19.25
C PRO A 111 12.95 -11.74 -20.40
N ALA A 112 12.57 -13.01 -20.59
CA ALA A 112 13.10 -13.85 -21.66
C ALA A 112 12.74 -13.32 -23.06
N GLU A 113 11.63 -12.59 -23.19
CA GLU A 113 11.22 -11.97 -24.47
C GLU A 113 12.22 -10.90 -24.94
N PHE A 114 12.94 -10.27 -24.02
CA PHE A 114 13.84 -9.15 -24.30
C PHE A 114 15.33 -9.56 -24.37
N LEU A 115 15.67 -10.78 -23.95
CA LEU A 115 17.03 -11.32 -24.00
C LEU A 115 17.36 -11.93 -25.38
N THR A 116 17.33 -11.10 -26.42
CA THR A 116 17.41 -11.50 -27.83
C THR A 116 18.83 -11.74 -28.35
N SER A 117 19.86 -11.60 -27.51
CA SER A 117 21.26 -11.81 -27.89
C SER A 117 22.06 -12.52 -26.79
N ALA A 118 23.12 -13.22 -27.18
CA ALA A 118 24.01 -13.89 -26.24
C ALA A 118 24.69 -12.91 -25.26
N GLU A 119 24.98 -11.68 -25.71
CA GLU A 119 25.53 -10.62 -24.88
C GLU A 119 24.53 -10.13 -23.82
N ALA A 120 23.26 -9.94 -24.20
CA ALA A 120 22.20 -9.55 -23.24
C ALA A 120 21.99 -10.63 -22.18
N VAL A 121 21.99 -11.90 -22.58
CA VAL A 121 21.91 -13.03 -21.64
C VAL A 121 23.12 -13.06 -20.70
N ALA A 122 24.34 -12.82 -21.20
CA ALA A 122 25.53 -12.79 -20.37
C ALA A 122 25.52 -11.63 -19.35
N ALA A 123 25.11 -10.43 -19.77
CA ALA A 123 24.97 -9.28 -18.90
C ALA A 123 23.92 -9.51 -17.80
N PHE A 124 22.78 -10.10 -18.16
CA PHE A 124 21.72 -10.45 -17.21
C PHE A 124 22.17 -11.46 -16.14
N LEU A 125 22.90 -12.50 -16.54
CA LEU A 125 23.46 -13.47 -15.58
C LEU A 125 24.53 -12.85 -14.67
N ALA A 126 25.38 -11.97 -15.21
CA ALA A 126 26.39 -11.28 -14.41
C ALA A 126 25.77 -10.36 -13.35
N ASP A 127 24.68 -9.66 -13.69
CA ASP A 127 23.94 -8.83 -12.73
C ASP A 127 23.28 -9.69 -11.65
N ALA A 128 22.70 -10.84 -12.04
CA ALA A 128 22.14 -11.78 -11.08
C ALA A 128 23.19 -12.35 -10.12
N GLU A 129 24.38 -12.70 -10.59
CA GLU A 129 25.49 -13.15 -9.75
C GLU A 129 25.95 -12.06 -8.76
N ALA A 130 25.93 -10.79 -9.17
CA ALA A 130 26.30 -9.67 -8.31
C ALA A 130 25.36 -9.49 -7.11
N THR A 131 24.11 -9.97 -7.18
CA THR A 131 23.17 -9.93 -6.05
C THR A 131 23.57 -10.86 -4.90
N ALA A 132 24.38 -11.89 -5.17
CA ALA A 132 24.71 -12.97 -4.24
C ALA A 132 23.49 -13.70 -3.64
N ASP A 133 22.31 -13.59 -4.26
CA ASP A 133 21.09 -14.30 -3.86
C ASP A 133 20.95 -15.59 -4.68
N PRO A 134 21.08 -16.78 -4.05
CA PRO A 134 21.02 -18.04 -4.78
C PRO A 134 19.65 -18.32 -5.42
N ALA A 135 18.55 -17.83 -4.84
CA ALA A 135 17.23 -18.00 -5.44
C ALA A 135 17.06 -17.13 -6.68
N TYR A 136 17.58 -15.90 -6.63
CA TYR A 136 17.57 -14.99 -7.78
C TYR A 136 18.47 -15.50 -8.92
N ILE A 137 19.67 -15.98 -8.59
CA ILE A 137 20.60 -16.56 -9.57
C ILE A 137 19.97 -17.75 -10.29
N GLN A 138 19.32 -18.65 -9.54
CA GLN A 138 18.63 -19.81 -10.13
C GLN A 138 17.50 -19.37 -11.07
N HIS A 139 16.69 -18.39 -10.66
CA HIS A 139 15.64 -17.85 -11.50
C HIS A 139 16.20 -17.22 -12.79
N ALA A 140 17.28 -16.45 -12.69
CA ALA A 140 17.94 -15.84 -13.83
C ALA A 140 18.49 -16.88 -14.82
N CYS A 141 19.04 -18.00 -14.32
CA CYS A 141 19.47 -19.13 -15.14
C CYS A 141 18.31 -19.75 -15.94
N GLU A 142 17.15 -19.93 -15.31
CA GLU A 142 15.95 -20.47 -15.98
C GLU A 142 15.44 -19.54 -17.08
N VAL A 143 15.39 -18.23 -16.79
CA VAL A 143 15.03 -17.19 -17.77
C VAL A 143 16.02 -17.17 -18.93
N ALA A 144 17.32 -17.25 -18.66
CA ALA A 144 18.37 -17.28 -19.68
C ALA A 144 18.28 -18.52 -20.57
N ALA A 145 18.03 -19.70 -20.00
CA ALA A 145 17.82 -20.93 -20.77
C ALA A 145 16.59 -20.82 -21.68
N ARG A 146 15.49 -20.27 -21.16
CA ARG A 146 14.27 -20.02 -21.95
C ARG A 146 14.52 -19.02 -23.07
N ALA A 147 15.24 -17.93 -22.80
CA ALA A 147 15.59 -16.93 -23.81
C ALA A 147 16.44 -17.52 -24.94
N ARG A 148 17.44 -18.34 -24.60
CA ARG A 148 18.29 -19.03 -25.60
C ARG A 148 17.47 -19.94 -26.51
N ALA A 149 16.57 -20.74 -25.93
CA ALA A 149 15.67 -21.60 -26.68
C ALA A 149 14.66 -20.80 -27.54
N MET A 150 14.16 -19.69 -27.01
CA MET A 150 13.19 -18.82 -27.69
C MET A 150 13.81 -18.10 -28.89
N HIS A 151 15.02 -17.58 -28.76
CA HIS A 151 15.68 -16.73 -29.76
C HIS A 151 16.73 -17.47 -30.60
N GLY A 152 16.92 -18.78 -30.39
CA GLY A 152 17.86 -19.60 -31.15
C GLY A 152 19.33 -19.23 -30.93
N LEU A 153 19.69 -18.88 -29.69
CA LEU A 153 21.04 -18.43 -29.32
C LEU A 153 22.00 -19.58 -28.99
N ASP A 154 21.59 -20.82 -29.27
CA ASP A 154 22.40 -22.02 -29.16
C ASP A 154 23.26 -22.18 -30.42
N GLY A 155 24.26 -21.29 -30.60
CA GLY A 155 25.12 -21.24 -31.79
C GLY A 155 26.46 -20.57 -31.54
#